data_AF-A0A0Q9INK6-F1
#
_entry.id   AF-A0A0Q9INK6-F1
#
_cell.length_a   1.000
_cell.length_b   1.000
_cell.length_c   1.000
_cell.angle_alpha   90.00
_cell.angle_beta   90.00
_cell.angle_gamma   90.00
#
_symmetry.space_group_name_H-M   'P 1'
#
loop_
_entity.id
_entity.type
_entity.pdbx_description
1 polymer ?
#
loop_
_entity_poly.entity_id
_entity_poly.type
_entity_poly.pdbx_seq_one_letter_code
_entity_poly.pdbx_strand_id
1 'polypeptide(L)'
;MARTAEARDALLTFAQARVDIAADAGANAALATLLDWVESYLMREHPDLGRTGAVCPFTRQAARIDTARLAICTAGPDEEERAFALIRGSFGALDAIPCKPGMVHFRTVIVGFPNCADARGVAMLQRVQKRHKFYSLSRGRMIGLMYGGSEAPGLWNRDFRPLRAPLPVLAIRHMVEHDAPFAARHPLLLAPYLAKFRLAGAKRLIDHLRGQG
;
A
#
# COMPACT_ATOMS: atom_id res chain seq x y z
N MET A 1 2.45 -7.41 -28.83
CA MET A 1 2.17 -5.98 -29.05
C MET A 1 2.36 -5.25 -27.73
N ALA A 2 3.25 -4.26 -27.67
CA ALA A 2 3.47 -3.48 -26.45
C ALA A 2 2.19 -2.73 -26.06
N ARG A 3 1.73 -2.91 -24.83
CA ARG A 3 0.59 -2.15 -24.26
C ARG A 3 0.87 -0.64 -24.32
N THR A 4 -0.14 0.16 -24.67
CA THR A 4 -0.11 1.64 -24.61
C THR A 4 0.18 2.13 -23.18
N ALA A 5 0.60 3.39 -23.01
CA ALA A 5 0.90 3.95 -21.68
C ALA A 5 -0.30 3.85 -20.71
N GLU A 6 -1.52 4.09 -21.19
CA GLU A 6 -2.76 3.92 -20.40
C GLU A 6 -3.08 2.45 -20.08
N ALA A 7 -2.70 1.50 -20.94
CA ALA A 7 -2.88 0.06 -20.69
C ALA A 7 -1.81 -0.52 -19.73
N ARG A 8 -0.70 0.19 -19.48
CA ARG A 8 0.34 -0.17 -18.50
C ARG A 8 0.01 0.29 -17.08
N ASP A 9 -0.77 1.37 -16.97
CA ASP A 9 -1.29 1.88 -15.70
C ASP A 9 -2.55 1.09 -15.22
N ALA A 10 -3.00 0.09 -15.99
CA ALA A 10 -4.14 -0.75 -15.66
C ALA A 10 -3.87 -1.58 -14.39
N LEU A 11 -4.90 -1.69 -13.55
CA LEU A 11 -4.85 -2.50 -12.34
C LEU A 11 -5.05 -3.98 -12.67
N LEU A 12 -4.02 -4.77 -12.40
CA LEU A 12 -3.95 -6.20 -12.70
C LEU A 12 -4.23 -7.02 -11.44
N THR A 13 -4.94 -8.14 -11.59
CA THR A 13 -4.86 -9.23 -10.60
C THR A 13 -3.46 -9.83 -10.60
N PHE A 14 -3.12 -10.62 -9.57
CA PHE A 14 -1.83 -11.31 -9.54
C PHE A 14 -1.72 -12.32 -10.69
N ALA A 15 -2.82 -12.99 -11.04
CA ALA A 15 -2.87 -13.91 -12.17
C ALA A 15 -2.59 -13.19 -13.51
N GLN A 16 -3.23 -12.03 -13.73
CA GLN A 16 -2.97 -11.22 -14.93
C GLN A 16 -1.53 -10.72 -14.96
N ALA A 17 -0.99 -10.25 -13.83
CA ALA A 17 0.40 -9.82 -13.75
C ALA A 17 1.38 -10.94 -14.13
N ARG A 18 1.14 -12.19 -13.67
CA ARG A 18 1.96 -13.34 -14.06
C ARG A 18 1.88 -13.65 -15.56
N VAL A 19 0.68 -13.59 -16.14
CA VAL A 19 0.50 -13.80 -17.59
C VAL A 19 1.28 -12.75 -18.38
N ASP A 20 1.18 -11.47 -17.99
CA ASP A 20 1.90 -10.39 -18.66
C ASP A 20 3.42 -10.55 -18.55
N ILE A 21 3.92 -10.89 -17.35
CA ILE A 21 5.35 -11.13 -17.11
C ILE A 21 5.86 -12.30 -17.97
N ALA A 22 5.10 -13.39 -18.07
CA ALA A 22 5.47 -14.55 -18.86
C ALA A 22 5.46 -14.25 -20.38
N ALA A 23 4.56 -13.36 -20.84
CA ALA A 23 4.46 -12.98 -22.23
C ALA A 23 5.63 -12.09 -22.71
N ASP A 24 6.13 -11.20 -21.84
CA ASP A 24 7.28 -10.35 -22.14
C ASP A 24 7.99 -9.91 -20.83
N ALA A 25 8.99 -10.70 -20.41
CA ALA A 25 9.70 -10.46 -19.16
C ALA A 25 10.49 -9.14 -19.17
N GLY A 26 11.02 -8.73 -20.34
CA GLY A 26 11.78 -7.49 -20.48
C GLY A 26 10.88 -6.27 -20.33
N ALA A 27 9.76 -6.24 -21.05
CA ALA A 27 8.80 -5.13 -20.96
C ALA A 27 8.10 -5.03 -19.60
N ASN A 28 7.99 -6.14 -18.86
CA ASN A 28 7.32 -6.20 -17.56
C ASN A 28 8.28 -6.37 -16.37
N ALA A 29 9.57 -6.06 -16.52
CA ALA A 29 10.58 -6.23 -15.47
C ALA A 29 10.23 -5.52 -14.15
N ALA A 30 9.68 -4.30 -14.23
CA ALA A 30 9.22 -3.56 -13.04
C ALA A 30 8.00 -4.22 -12.37
N LEU A 31 7.08 -4.77 -13.15
CA LEU A 31 5.94 -5.52 -12.63
C LEU A 31 6.37 -6.83 -11.98
N ALA A 32 7.35 -7.53 -12.57
CA ALA A 32 7.96 -8.72 -12.00
C ALA A 32 8.63 -8.41 -10.65
N THR A 33 9.40 -7.30 -10.58
CA THR A 33 10.04 -6.84 -9.34
C THR A 33 9.00 -6.52 -8.26
N LEU A 34 7.91 -5.83 -8.62
CA LEU A 34 6.84 -5.51 -7.68
C LEU A 34 6.13 -6.78 -7.19
N LEU A 35 5.74 -7.67 -8.10
CA LEU A 35 5.05 -8.91 -7.76
C LEU A 35 5.92 -9.80 -6.87
N ASP A 36 7.20 -9.99 -7.23
CA ASP A 36 8.13 -10.76 -6.42
C ASP A 36 8.23 -10.19 -5.00
N TRP A 37 8.50 -8.89 -4.85
CA TRP A 37 8.58 -8.27 -3.52
C TRP A 37 7.30 -8.43 -2.69
N VAL A 38 6.13 -8.32 -3.32
CA VAL A 38 4.87 -8.55 -2.62
C VAL A 38 4.79 -9.99 -2.08
N GLU A 39 5.17 -10.97 -2.90
CA GLU A 39 5.05 -12.39 -2.56
C GLU A 39 6.16 -12.91 -1.64
N SER A 40 7.40 -12.45 -1.86
CA SER A 40 8.62 -12.89 -1.18
C SER A 40 8.92 -12.10 0.09
N TYR A 41 8.36 -10.90 0.25
CA TYR A 41 8.57 -10.08 1.45
C TYR A 41 7.26 -9.76 2.18
N LEU A 42 6.34 -8.99 1.57
CA LEU A 42 5.12 -8.54 2.28
C LEU A 42 4.27 -9.70 2.76
N MET A 43 4.16 -10.74 1.92
CA MET A 43 3.38 -11.92 2.21
C MET A 43 4.17 -12.97 3.00
N ARG A 44 5.42 -12.74 3.42
CA ARG A 44 6.22 -13.70 4.19
C ARG A 44 6.43 -13.23 5.62
N GLU A 45 6.77 -14.16 6.50
CA GLU A 45 7.25 -13.82 7.84
C GLU A 45 8.66 -13.24 7.78
N HIS A 46 9.06 -12.52 8.82
CA HIS A 46 10.40 -11.95 8.92
C HIS A 46 10.91 -12.07 10.36
N PRO A 47 12.13 -12.56 10.59
CA PRO A 47 12.67 -12.76 11.93
C PRO A 47 12.65 -11.47 12.77
N ASP A 48 13.02 -10.35 12.16
CA ASP A 48 13.07 -9.06 12.86
C ASP A 48 11.72 -8.34 12.99
N LEU A 49 10.60 -8.94 12.56
CA LEU A 49 9.28 -8.28 12.57
C LEU A 49 8.81 -7.91 13.98
N GLY A 50 9.25 -8.67 15.01
CA GLY A 50 8.81 -8.51 16.41
C GLY A 50 7.45 -9.13 16.72
N ARG A 51 6.86 -9.88 15.78
CA ARG A 51 5.68 -10.73 15.98
C ARG A 51 5.67 -11.88 14.98
N THR A 52 4.87 -12.91 15.24
CA THR A 52 4.66 -14.02 14.29
C THR A 52 3.82 -13.60 13.07
N GLY A 53 3.94 -14.37 11.99
CA GLY A 53 3.16 -14.21 10.77
C GLY A 53 3.76 -13.21 9.76
N ALA A 54 2.99 -12.89 8.73
CA ALA A 54 3.49 -12.09 7.60
C ALA A 54 3.82 -10.64 7.97
N VAL A 55 4.77 -10.03 7.27
CA VAL A 55 5.09 -8.59 7.34
C VAL A 55 3.81 -7.76 7.16
N CYS A 56 3.05 -8.05 6.08
CA CYS A 56 1.72 -7.49 5.85
C CYS A 56 0.65 -8.59 5.78
N PRO A 57 -0.08 -8.87 6.89
CA PRO A 57 -1.12 -9.90 6.91
C PRO A 57 -2.29 -9.55 5.98
N PHE A 58 -2.56 -8.25 5.77
CA PHE A 58 -3.61 -7.78 4.88
C PHE A 58 -3.33 -8.12 3.42
N THR A 59 -2.12 -7.86 2.94
CA THR A 59 -1.74 -8.17 1.55
C THR A 59 -1.81 -9.67 1.28
N ARG A 60 -1.34 -10.50 2.22
CA ARG A 60 -1.46 -11.96 2.10
C ARG A 60 -2.91 -12.42 1.96
N GLN A 61 -3.80 -11.90 2.80
CA GLN A 61 -5.21 -12.26 2.75
C GLN A 61 -5.90 -11.71 1.48
N ALA A 62 -5.58 -10.48 1.08
CA ALA A 62 -6.10 -9.84 -0.13
C ALA A 62 -5.75 -10.63 -1.40
N ALA A 63 -4.49 -11.08 -1.50
CA ALA A 63 -4.05 -11.93 -2.61
C ALA A 63 -4.82 -13.26 -2.63
N ARG A 64 -5.02 -13.91 -1.47
CA ARG A 64 -5.73 -15.20 -1.35
C ARG A 64 -7.19 -15.12 -1.83
N ILE A 65 -7.84 -13.98 -1.65
CA ILE A 65 -9.26 -13.79 -2.02
C ILE A 65 -9.44 -12.92 -3.27
N ASP A 66 -8.38 -12.73 -4.05
CA ASP A 66 -8.34 -11.95 -5.30
C ASP A 66 -8.84 -10.49 -5.17
N THR A 67 -8.52 -9.84 -4.05
CA THR A 67 -8.87 -8.43 -3.80
C THR A 67 -7.66 -7.50 -3.78
N ALA A 68 -6.48 -7.99 -4.17
CA ALA A 68 -5.30 -7.17 -4.42
C ALA A 68 -5.17 -6.85 -5.91
N ARG A 69 -4.77 -5.61 -6.23
CA ARG A 69 -4.44 -5.17 -7.59
C ARG A 69 -3.05 -4.54 -7.65
N LEU A 70 -2.32 -4.81 -8.72
CA LEU A 70 -0.98 -4.29 -9.00
C LEU A 70 -1.03 -3.36 -10.22
N ALA A 71 -0.26 -2.29 -10.21
CA ALA A 71 0.00 -1.46 -11.39
C ALA A 71 1.44 -0.92 -11.37
N ILE A 72 1.92 -0.52 -12.56
CA ILE A 72 3.20 0.18 -12.72
C ILE A 72 2.93 1.53 -13.35
N CYS A 73 3.32 2.61 -12.66
CA CYS A 73 3.28 3.96 -13.18
C CYS A 73 4.68 4.41 -13.59
N THR A 74 4.86 4.79 -14.86
CA THR A 74 6.15 5.23 -15.39
C THR A 74 6.42 6.73 -15.23
N ALA A 75 5.60 7.44 -14.45
CA ALA A 75 5.83 8.85 -14.16
C ALA A 75 7.23 9.06 -13.54
N GLY A 76 7.98 10.01 -14.09
CA GLY A 76 9.25 10.47 -13.54
C GLY A 76 9.08 11.50 -12.42
N PRO A 77 10.19 11.98 -11.85
CA PRO A 77 10.19 12.94 -10.73
C PRO A 77 9.46 14.27 -11.01
N ASP A 78 9.39 14.67 -12.28
CA ASP A 78 8.79 15.95 -12.72
C ASP A 78 7.31 15.79 -13.16
N GLU A 79 6.77 14.58 -13.16
CA GLU A 79 5.39 14.25 -13.58
C GLU A 79 4.43 14.11 -12.37
N GLU A 80 4.53 15.00 -11.39
CA GLU A 80 3.76 14.89 -10.13
C GLU A 80 2.24 14.81 -10.36
N GLU A 81 1.69 15.60 -11.28
CA GLU A 81 0.24 15.61 -11.55
C GLU A 81 -0.24 14.28 -12.15
N ARG A 82 0.59 13.61 -12.95
CA ARG A 82 0.27 12.28 -13.49
C ARG A 82 0.24 11.24 -12.38
N ALA A 83 1.27 11.21 -11.52
CA ALA A 83 1.31 10.33 -10.36
C ALA A 83 0.14 10.61 -9.40
N PHE A 84 -0.19 11.89 -9.19
CA PHE A 84 -1.33 12.32 -8.38
C PHE A 84 -2.66 11.82 -8.96
N ALA A 85 -2.90 12.03 -10.26
CA ALA A 85 -4.15 11.63 -10.92
C ALA A 85 -4.36 10.11 -10.88
N LEU A 86 -3.30 9.33 -11.14
CA LEU A 86 -3.36 7.87 -11.06
C LEU A 86 -3.70 7.39 -9.65
N ILE A 87 -3.04 7.96 -8.63
CA ILE A 87 -3.30 7.60 -7.22
C ILE A 87 -4.70 8.05 -6.79
N ARG A 88 -5.18 9.20 -7.28
CA ARG A 88 -6.56 9.65 -7.07
C ARG A 88 -7.57 8.66 -7.66
N GLY A 89 -7.38 8.24 -8.91
CA GLY A 89 -8.22 7.25 -9.58
C GLY A 89 -8.19 5.88 -8.87
N SER A 90 -7.03 5.51 -8.32
CA SER A 90 -6.84 4.25 -7.59
C SER A 90 -7.73 4.13 -6.34
N PHE A 91 -8.16 5.24 -5.72
CA PHE A 91 -9.15 5.18 -4.63
C PHE A 91 -10.53 4.73 -5.12
N GLY A 92 -10.97 5.19 -6.29
CA GLY A 92 -12.22 4.73 -6.90
C GLY A 92 -12.10 3.29 -7.38
N ALA A 93 -10.96 2.95 -7.98
CA ALA A 93 -10.72 1.59 -8.44
C ALA A 93 -10.64 0.57 -7.28
N LEU A 94 -10.10 0.97 -6.12
CA LEU A 94 -10.15 0.18 -4.89
C LEU A 94 -11.59 -0.24 -4.56
N ASP A 95 -12.53 0.70 -4.61
CA ASP A 95 -13.94 0.46 -4.28
C ASP A 95 -14.66 -0.43 -5.33
N ALA A 96 -14.15 -0.44 -6.56
CA ALA A 96 -14.67 -1.25 -7.66
C ALA A 96 -14.17 -2.71 -7.66
N ILE A 97 -13.13 -3.06 -6.87
CA ILE A 97 -12.60 -4.44 -6.82
C ILE A 97 -13.70 -5.41 -6.36
N PRO A 98 -14.11 -6.41 -7.16
CA PRO A 98 -15.15 -7.36 -6.74
C PRO A 98 -14.76 -8.09 -5.46
N CYS A 99 -15.66 -8.17 -4.48
CA CYS A 99 -15.45 -8.94 -3.26
C CYS A 99 -16.77 -9.32 -2.58
N LYS A 100 -16.73 -10.33 -1.71
CA LYS A 100 -17.86 -10.65 -0.82
C LYS A 100 -18.09 -9.48 0.16
N PRO A 101 -19.34 -9.19 0.59
CA PRO A 101 -19.64 -8.06 1.48
C PRO A 101 -18.79 -8.01 2.76
N GLY A 102 -18.53 -9.16 3.40
CA GLY A 102 -17.69 -9.24 4.61
C GLY A 102 -16.18 -9.05 4.38
N MET A 103 -15.74 -8.96 3.13
CA MET A 103 -14.31 -8.95 2.75
C MET A 103 -13.83 -7.63 2.13
N VAL A 104 -14.70 -6.61 2.09
CA VAL A 104 -14.41 -5.29 1.50
C VAL A 104 -13.11 -4.69 2.07
N HIS A 105 -12.86 -4.86 3.36
CA HIS A 105 -11.70 -4.29 4.04
C HIS A 105 -10.34 -4.87 3.57
N PHE A 106 -10.33 -5.99 2.86
CA PHE A 106 -9.10 -6.57 2.28
C PHE A 106 -8.74 -6.00 0.91
N ARG A 107 -9.63 -5.24 0.26
CA ARG A 107 -9.30 -4.59 -1.01
C ARG A 107 -8.04 -3.76 -0.86
N THR A 108 -7.12 -3.96 -1.80
CA THR A 108 -5.79 -3.34 -1.79
C THR A 108 -5.36 -3.00 -3.21
N VAL A 109 -4.82 -1.80 -3.41
CA VAL A 109 -4.17 -1.38 -4.65
C VAL A 109 -2.71 -1.06 -4.34
N ILE A 110 -1.79 -1.59 -5.15
CA ILE A 110 -0.34 -1.43 -4.99
C ILE A 110 0.23 -0.93 -6.32
N VAL A 111 0.80 0.27 -6.31
CA VAL A 111 1.35 0.91 -7.52
C VAL A 111 2.86 1.10 -7.36
N GLY A 112 3.64 0.53 -8.27
CA GLY A 112 5.09 0.71 -8.35
C GLY A 112 5.48 1.86 -9.28
N PHE A 113 6.53 2.60 -8.92
CA PHE A 113 7.04 3.77 -9.66
C PHE A 113 8.53 3.57 -10.00
N PRO A 114 8.87 2.75 -11.02
CA PRO A 114 10.26 2.40 -11.33
C PRO A 114 11.14 3.62 -11.67
N ASN A 115 10.55 4.68 -12.23
CA ASN A 115 11.26 5.90 -12.62
C ASN A 115 11.44 6.91 -11.49
N CYS A 116 11.08 6.56 -10.25
CA CYS A 116 11.13 7.45 -9.09
C CYS A 116 12.08 6.98 -7.98
N ALA A 117 13.00 6.04 -8.27
CA ALA A 117 13.87 5.44 -7.26
C ALA A 117 14.91 6.42 -6.67
N ASP A 118 15.21 7.52 -7.36
CA ASP A 118 16.12 8.56 -6.88
C ASP A 118 15.47 9.47 -5.81
N ALA A 119 16.29 10.31 -5.18
CA ALA A 119 15.83 11.20 -4.10
C ALA A 119 14.72 12.18 -4.56
N ARG A 120 14.77 12.63 -5.83
CA ARG A 120 13.78 13.56 -6.38
C ARG A 120 12.43 12.87 -6.59
N GLY A 121 12.44 11.66 -7.14
CA GLY A 121 11.25 10.84 -7.33
C GLY A 121 10.60 10.46 -6.01
N VAL A 122 11.39 10.01 -5.03
CA VAL A 122 10.87 9.74 -3.68
C VAL A 122 10.26 10.99 -3.05
N ALA A 123 10.93 12.14 -3.16
CA ALA A 123 10.40 13.41 -2.64
C ALA A 123 9.08 13.82 -3.35
N MET A 124 8.95 13.59 -4.65
CA MET A 124 7.70 13.79 -5.39
C MET A 124 6.59 12.88 -4.85
N LEU A 125 6.85 11.58 -4.67
CA LEU A 125 5.86 10.64 -4.15
C LEU A 125 5.45 10.94 -2.70
N GLN A 126 6.36 11.47 -1.87
CA GLN A 126 6.03 11.99 -0.54
C GLN A 126 5.05 13.16 -0.62
N ARG A 127 5.21 14.09 -1.58
CA ARG A 127 4.24 15.18 -1.82
C ARG A 127 2.90 14.64 -2.31
N VAL A 128 2.89 13.69 -3.24
CA VAL A 128 1.66 13.01 -3.71
C VAL A 128 0.93 12.34 -2.55
N GLN A 129 1.62 11.59 -1.70
CA GLN A 129 1.06 10.95 -0.51
C GLN A 129 0.48 12.00 0.45
N LYS A 130 1.23 13.08 0.73
CA LYS A 130 0.81 14.17 1.62
C LYS A 130 -0.45 14.86 1.11
N ARG A 131 -0.52 15.18 -0.19
CA ARG A 131 -1.70 15.80 -0.83
C ARG A 131 -2.93 14.89 -0.78
N HIS A 132 -2.75 13.57 -0.76
CA HIS A 132 -3.83 12.59 -0.62
C HIS A 132 -4.22 12.27 0.82
N LYS A 133 -3.42 12.66 1.82
CA LYS A 133 -3.60 12.22 3.21
C LYS A 133 -4.99 12.57 3.75
N PHE A 134 -5.42 13.82 3.60
CA PHE A 134 -6.76 14.24 4.04
C PHE A 134 -7.88 13.52 3.29
N TYR A 135 -7.78 13.44 1.95
CA TYR A 135 -8.76 12.76 1.11
C TYR A 135 -8.93 11.27 1.49
N SER A 136 -7.80 10.60 1.73
CA SER A 136 -7.73 9.19 2.13
C SER A 136 -8.38 8.96 3.51
N LEU A 137 -7.95 9.72 4.52
CA LEU A 137 -8.41 9.54 5.89
C LEU A 137 -9.89 9.90 6.07
N SER A 138 -10.36 10.98 5.46
CA SER A 138 -11.80 11.37 5.49
C SER A 138 -12.72 10.30 4.88
N ARG A 139 -12.18 9.39 4.07
CA ARG A 139 -12.91 8.25 3.46
C ARG A 139 -12.59 6.93 4.15
N GLY A 140 -11.93 6.94 5.30
CA GLY A 140 -11.55 5.73 6.02
C GLY A 140 -10.67 4.80 5.18
N ARG A 141 -9.75 5.39 4.41
CA ARG A 141 -8.71 4.70 3.62
C ARG A 141 -7.33 5.03 4.20
N MET A 142 -6.37 4.17 3.90
CA MET A 142 -4.96 4.34 4.25
C MET A 142 -4.14 4.45 2.97
N ILE A 143 -3.11 5.30 2.98
CA ILE A 143 -2.12 5.40 1.91
C ILE A 143 -0.70 5.32 2.50
N GLY A 144 0.08 4.35 2.07
CA GLY A 144 1.46 4.13 2.48
C GLY A 144 2.44 4.36 1.34
N LEU A 145 3.63 4.86 1.65
CA LEU A 145 4.77 4.98 0.74
C LEU A 145 5.88 4.04 1.23
N MET A 146 6.37 3.18 0.34
CA MET A 146 7.50 2.28 0.57
C MET A 146 8.59 2.60 -0.46
N TYR A 147 9.85 2.58 -0.06
CA TYR A 147 11.00 2.88 -0.92
C TYR A 147 12.30 2.41 -0.26
N GLY A 148 13.35 2.17 -1.04
CA GLY A 148 14.58 1.50 -0.56
C GLY A 148 15.23 2.15 0.67
N GLY A 149 15.24 3.49 0.72
CA GLY A 149 15.82 4.27 1.83
C GLY A 149 14.86 4.59 2.98
N SER A 150 13.73 3.90 3.11
CA SER A 150 12.75 4.22 4.16
C SER A 150 13.27 3.91 5.56
N GLU A 151 13.34 4.94 6.40
CA GLU A 151 13.71 4.86 7.82
C GLU A 151 12.52 4.74 8.77
N ALA A 152 11.32 4.56 8.23
CA ALA A 152 10.12 4.39 9.04
C ALA A 152 10.23 3.11 9.90
N PRO A 153 10.12 3.21 11.24
CA PRO A 153 10.28 2.06 12.13
C PRO A 153 9.08 1.12 12.06
N GLY A 154 9.32 -0.15 12.37
CA GLY A 154 8.27 -1.15 12.54
C GLY A 154 7.33 -0.84 13.70
N LEU A 155 6.14 -1.42 13.62
CA LEU A 155 5.14 -1.29 14.69
C LEU A 155 5.57 -2.03 15.96
N TRP A 156 6.10 -3.26 15.80
CA TRP A 156 6.44 -4.18 16.88
C TRP A 156 7.94 -4.24 17.19
N ASN A 157 8.78 -3.90 16.22
CA ASN A 157 10.23 -3.72 16.40
C ASN A 157 10.64 -2.38 15.79
N ARG A 158 11.21 -1.48 16.61
CA ARG A 158 11.62 -0.13 16.17
C ARG A 158 12.87 -0.14 15.30
N ASP A 159 13.69 -1.19 15.37
CA ASP A 159 14.91 -1.32 14.57
C ASP A 159 14.61 -1.94 13.20
N PHE A 160 13.46 -2.58 13.05
CA PHE A 160 13.00 -3.10 11.77
C PHE A 160 12.48 -1.97 10.85
N ARG A 161 12.75 -2.08 9.54
CA ARG A 161 12.36 -1.11 8.50
C ARG A 161 11.40 -1.74 7.49
N PRO A 162 10.12 -1.93 7.87
CA PRO A 162 9.16 -2.71 7.06
C PRO A 162 8.77 -2.03 5.75
N LEU A 163 9.07 -0.74 5.58
CA LEU A 163 8.68 0.04 4.41
C LEU A 163 9.81 0.15 3.37
N ARG A 164 10.87 -0.65 3.51
CA ARG A 164 11.89 -0.78 2.46
C ARG A 164 11.37 -1.67 1.34
N ALA A 165 11.50 -1.18 0.11
CA ALA A 165 11.03 -1.84 -1.11
C ALA A 165 12.07 -1.69 -2.24
N PRO A 166 12.13 -2.63 -3.21
CA PRO A 166 13.12 -2.60 -4.29
C PRO A 166 12.89 -1.46 -5.30
N LEU A 167 11.68 -0.90 -5.32
CA LEU A 167 11.32 0.31 -6.05
C LEU A 167 10.30 1.11 -5.22
N PRO A 168 10.10 2.41 -5.49
CA PRO A 168 9.08 3.18 -4.78
C PRO A 168 7.67 2.66 -5.06
N VAL A 169 6.88 2.48 -4.01
CA VAL A 169 5.53 1.92 -4.06
C VAL A 169 4.58 2.81 -3.26
N LEU A 170 3.45 3.19 -3.86
CA LEU A 170 2.29 3.69 -3.11
C LEU A 170 1.24 2.59 -3.02
N ALA A 171 0.80 2.30 -1.79
CA ALA A 171 -0.22 1.32 -1.51
C ALA A 171 -1.45 1.96 -0.88
N ILE A 172 -2.64 1.58 -1.34
CA ILE A 172 -3.93 2.05 -0.84
C ILE A 172 -4.74 0.85 -0.36
N ARG A 173 -5.36 0.99 0.81
CA ARG A 173 -6.31 0.00 1.35
C ARG A 173 -7.39 0.66 2.19
N HIS A 174 -8.39 -0.10 2.59
CA HIS A 174 -9.31 0.34 3.64
C HIS A 174 -8.59 0.44 4.99
N MET A 175 -8.96 1.45 5.77
CA MET A 175 -8.62 1.51 7.19
C MET A 175 -9.40 0.43 7.94
N VAL A 176 -8.75 -0.21 8.92
CA VAL A 176 -9.29 -1.29 9.76
C VAL A 176 -9.08 -0.99 11.24
N GLU A 177 -9.80 -1.69 12.12
CA GLU A 177 -9.68 -1.50 13.57
C GLU A 177 -8.25 -1.68 14.09
N HIS A 178 -7.49 -2.61 13.51
CA HIS A 178 -6.09 -2.88 13.88
C HIS A 178 -5.13 -1.74 13.51
N ASP A 179 -5.62 -0.66 12.88
CA ASP A 179 -4.86 0.57 12.65
C ASP A 179 -4.79 1.49 13.87
N ALA A 180 -5.36 1.10 15.02
CA ALA A 180 -5.30 1.85 16.28
C ALA A 180 -3.89 2.35 16.64
N PRO A 181 -2.81 1.54 16.48
CA PRO A 181 -1.46 2.02 16.77
C PRO A 181 -0.99 3.16 15.85
N PHE A 182 -1.44 3.17 14.59
CA PHE A 182 -1.16 4.29 13.68
C PHE A 182 -1.97 5.52 14.06
N ALA A 183 -3.23 5.35 14.51
CA ALA A 183 -4.06 6.45 14.99
C ALA A 183 -3.47 7.10 16.26
N ALA A 184 -2.94 6.30 17.19
CA ALA A 184 -2.27 6.78 18.40
C ALA A 184 -1.04 7.64 18.10
N ARG A 185 -0.26 7.27 17.07
CA ARG A 185 0.99 7.97 16.69
C ARG A 185 0.76 9.19 15.79
N HIS A 186 -0.44 9.38 15.25
CA HIS A 186 -0.71 10.39 14.23
C HIS A 186 -2.04 11.12 14.51
N PRO A 187 -2.01 12.35 15.06
CA PRO A 187 -3.21 13.09 15.45
C PRO A 187 -4.27 13.22 14.33
N LEU A 188 -3.83 13.40 13.09
CA LEU A 188 -4.71 13.50 11.92
C LEU A 188 -5.49 12.20 11.63
N LEU A 189 -5.04 11.05 12.12
CA LEU A 189 -5.72 9.77 11.98
C LEU A 189 -6.74 9.51 13.09
N LEU A 190 -6.61 10.16 14.26
CA LEU A 190 -7.41 9.84 15.44
C LEU A 190 -8.90 10.10 15.23
N ALA A 191 -9.28 11.30 14.78
CA ALA A 191 -10.68 11.65 14.56
C ALA A 191 -11.36 10.79 13.47
N PRO A 192 -10.76 10.61 12.27
CA PRO A 192 -11.32 9.71 11.26
C PRO A 192 -11.42 8.24 11.71
N TYR A 193 -10.44 7.76 12.49
CA TYR A 193 -10.44 6.40 13.04
C TYR A 193 -11.59 6.19 14.03
N LEU A 194 -11.77 7.10 14.98
CA LEU A 194 -12.85 7.04 15.97
C LEU A 194 -14.23 7.25 15.33
N ALA A 195 -14.34 8.11 14.31
CA ALA A 195 -15.58 8.26 13.56
C ALA A 195 -15.98 6.95 12.85
N LYS A 196 -15.01 6.22 12.30
CA LYS A 196 -15.24 4.96 11.58
C LYS A 196 -15.57 3.78 12.49
N PHE A 197 -14.80 3.57 13.56
CA PHE A 197 -14.92 2.36 14.41
C PHE A 197 -15.61 2.60 15.75
N ARG A 198 -15.89 3.86 16.11
CA ARG A 198 -16.67 4.23 17.30
C ARG A 198 -16.13 3.52 18.56
N LEU A 199 -17.00 2.82 19.29
CA LEU A 199 -16.66 2.10 20.52
C LEU A 199 -15.60 1.02 20.31
N ALA A 200 -15.65 0.27 19.20
CA ALA A 200 -14.66 -0.76 18.90
C ALA A 200 -13.26 -0.14 18.70
N GLY A 201 -13.20 0.99 17.99
CA GLY A 201 -11.96 1.75 17.81
C GLY A 201 -11.43 2.33 19.12
N ALA A 202 -12.31 2.93 19.93
CA ALA A 202 -11.92 3.47 21.24
C ALA A 202 -11.34 2.38 22.15
N LYS A 203 -11.96 1.19 22.19
CA LYS A 203 -11.45 0.03 22.94
C LYS A 203 -10.05 -0.35 22.47
N ARG A 204 -9.85 -0.54 21.16
CA ARG A 204 -8.54 -0.89 20.59
C ARG A 204 -7.45 0.15 20.87
N LEU A 205 -7.82 1.43 20.84
CA LEU A 205 -6.91 2.51 21.17
C LEU A 205 -6.47 2.47 22.64
N ILE A 206 -7.43 2.27 23.56
CA ILE A 206 -7.16 2.14 25.00
C ILE A 206 -6.28 0.91 25.27
N ASP A 207 -6.62 -0.25 24.68
CA ASP A 207 -5.86 -1.49 24.83
C ASP A 207 -4.40 -1.29 24.36
N HIS A 208 -4.20 -0.59 23.24
CA HIS A 208 -2.88 -0.27 22.73
C HIS A 208 -2.09 0.65 23.67
N LEU A 209 -2.72 1.70 24.19
CA LEU A 209 -2.06 2.66 25.10
C LEU A 209 -1.72 2.02 26.45
N ARG A 210 -2.56 1.12 26.97
CA ARG A 210 -2.29 0.37 28.21
C ARG A 210 -1.18 -0.66 28.07
N GLY A 211 -1.03 -1.27 26.90
CA GLY A 211 0.06 -2.21 26.61
C GLY A 211 1.41 -1.55 26.28
N GLN A 212 1.50 -0.21 26.32
CA GLN A 212 2.73 0.55 26.14
C GLN A 212 3.31 1.11 27.46
N GLY A 213 2.61 0.92 28.59
CA GLY A 213 3.11 1.20 29.94
C GLY A 213 3.63 -0.07 30.60
#